data_AF-A0A5J5GHG6-F1
#
_entry.id   AF-A0A5J5GHG6-F1
#
_cell.length_a   1.000
_cell.length_b   1.000
_cell.length_c   1.000
_cell.angle_alpha   90.00
_cell.angle_beta   90.00
_cell.angle_gamma   90.00
#
_symmetry.space_group_name_H-M   'P 1'
#
loop_
_entity.id
_entity.type
_entity.pdbx_description
1 polymer ?
#
loop_
_entity_poly.entity_id
_entity_poly.type
_entity_poly.pdbx_seq_one_letter_code
_entity_poly.pdbx_strand_id
1 'polypeptide(L)'
;MRRLGIFLALIFAFGASVAVAHWAVARPGHEDPVGEIFADWNDRLAAFNDWRRAQSDNRPDWQDARHQVLNGDAETGARLIADYGCGACHTIPGIAWANGSVGPRLAGFADRAYVGGVLPNEPGDLVRWLIDPTIYAPDTAMPDLGVTEPEAEHMAAYLYTLGTDR
;
A
#
# COMPACT_ATOMS: atom_id res chain seq x y z
N MET A 1 -16.99 -10.61 -20.94
CA MET A 1 -18.26 -11.36 -20.78
C MET A 1 -18.14 -12.89 -20.90
N ARG A 2 -17.20 -13.46 -21.69
CA ARG A 2 -17.04 -14.93 -21.83
C ARG A 2 -16.41 -15.69 -20.64
N ARG A 3 -15.77 -15.01 -19.67
CA ARG A 3 -15.10 -15.65 -18.52
C ARG A 3 -15.99 -15.85 -17.28
N LEU A 4 -17.12 -15.13 -17.18
CA LEU A 4 -18.09 -15.28 -16.08
C LEU A 4 -18.98 -16.53 -16.26
N GLY A 5 -19.26 -16.92 -17.52
CA GLY A 5 -20.04 -18.11 -17.83
C GLY A 5 -19.35 -19.44 -17.52
N ILE A 6 -18.01 -19.47 -17.52
CA ILE A 6 -17.23 -20.68 -17.22
C ILE A 6 -17.19 -20.95 -15.70
N PHE A 7 -17.13 -19.91 -14.87
CA PHE A 7 -17.16 -20.04 -13.41
C PHE A 7 -18.55 -20.47 -12.89
N LEU A 8 -19.64 -19.98 -13.48
CA LEU A 8 -21.00 -20.41 -13.12
C LEU A 8 -21.33 -21.84 -13.62
N ALA A 9 -20.78 -22.26 -14.76
CA ALA A 9 -20.95 -23.62 -15.28
C ALA A 9 -20.26 -24.68 -14.41
N LEU A 10 -19.11 -24.34 -13.80
CA LEU A 10 -18.37 -25.25 -12.90
C LEU A 10 -19.09 -25.43 -11.54
N ILE A 11 -19.78 -24.40 -11.04
CA ILE A 11 -20.61 -24.48 -9.83
C ILE A 11 -21.88 -25.33 -10.07
N PHE A 12 -22.51 -25.22 -11.25
CA PHE A 12 -23.71 -25.99 -11.59
C PHE A 12 -23.43 -27.47 -11.86
N ALA A 13 -22.26 -27.79 -12.44
CA ALA A 13 -21.82 -29.18 -12.64
C ALA A 13 -21.51 -29.92 -11.32
N PHE A 14 -21.10 -29.19 -10.28
CA PHE A 14 -20.91 -29.74 -8.95
C PHE A 14 -22.26 -30.04 -8.26
N GLY A 15 -23.26 -29.16 -8.40
CA GLY A 15 -24.59 -29.33 -7.80
C GLY A 15 -25.38 -30.53 -8.33
N ALA A 16 -25.30 -30.84 -9.63
CA ALA A 16 -25.99 -31.99 -10.22
C ALA A 16 -25.44 -33.35 -9.76
N SER A 17 -24.17 -33.40 -9.33
CA SER A 17 -23.51 -34.62 -8.83
C SER A 17 -23.99 -35.00 -7.42
N VAL A 18 -24.39 -34.02 -6.61
CA VAL A 18 -24.85 -34.23 -5.22
C VAL A 18 -26.23 -34.90 -5.18
N ALA A 19 -27.10 -34.63 -6.15
CA ALA A 19 -28.44 -35.21 -6.21
C ALA A 19 -28.45 -36.71 -6.56
N VAL A 20 -27.52 -37.16 -7.41
CA VAL A 20 -27.37 -38.58 -7.79
C VAL A 20 -26.73 -39.39 -6.65
N ALA A 21 -25.79 -38.79 -5.91
CA ALA A 21 -25.17 -39.42 -4.74
C ALA A 21 -26.17 -39.64 -3.58
N HIS A 22 -27.18 -38.78 -3.45
CA HIS A 22 -28.18 -38.86 -2.39
C HIS A 22 -29.07 -40.13 -2.44
N TRP A 23 -29.25 -40.76 -3.61
CA TRP A 23 -30.02 -42.01 -3.72
C TRP A 23 -29.22 -43.25 -3.28
N ALA A 24 -27.88 -43.19 -3.29
CA ALA A 24 -27.01 -44.31 -2.91
C ALA A 24 -26.80 -44.45 -1.38
N VAL A 25 -26.93 -43.36 -0.62
CA VAL A 25 -26.60 -43.25 0.82
C VAL A 25 -27.70 -43.82 1.75
N ALA A 26 -28.91 -44.08 1.26
CA ALA A 26 -30.02 -44.56 2.09
C ALA A 26 -29.96 -46.08 2.43
N ARG A 27 -28.83 -46.76 2.19
CA ARG A 27 -28.66 -48.20 2.54
C ARG A 27 -28.06 -48.36 3.94
N PRO A 28 -28.69 -49.13 4.84
CA PRO A 28 -28.11 -49.42 6.15
C PRO A 28 -26.78 -50.18 6.00
N GLY A 29 -25.72 -49.70 6.65
CA GLY A 29 -24.41 -50.36 6.69
C GLY A 29 -23.38 -49.90 5.66
N HIS A 30 -23.64 -48.83 4.90
CA HIS A 30 -22.64 -48.24 4.00
C HIS A 30 -22.02 -46.98 4.63
N GLU A 31 -20.68 -46.93 4.66
CA GLU A 31 -19.88 -45.77 5.04
C GLU A 31 -20.28 -44.56 4.18
N ASP A 32 -20.38 -43.36 4.77
CA ASP A 32 -20.76 -42.11 4.08
C ASP A 32 -19.55 -41.50 3.36
N PRO A 33 -19.35 -41.80 2.06
CA PRO A 33 -18.14 -41.42 1.35
C PRO A 33 -18.14 -39.92 1.02
N VAL A 34 -19.33 -39.31 1.03
CA VAL A 34 -19.52 -37.90 0.71
C VAL A 34 -19.16 -37.03 1.91
N GLY A 35 -19.54 -37.46 3.12
CA GLY A 35 -19.15 -36.81 4.37
C GLY A 35 -17.62 -36.75 4.54
N GLU A 36 -16.90 -37.83 4.23
CA GLU A 36 -15.43 -37.86 4.29
C GLU A 36 -14.77 -36.93 3.28
N ILE A 37 -15.32 -36.86 2.06
CA ILE A 37 -14.85 -35.90 1.05
C ILE A 37 -15.03 -34.47 1.57
N PHE A 38 -16.19 -34.12 2.14
CA PHE A 38 -16.40 -32.78 2.66
C PHE A 38 -15.46 -32.44 3.83
N ALA A 39 -15.17 -33.39 4.71
CA ALA A 39 -14.20 -33.21 5.79
C ALA A 39 -12.78 -32.94 5.26
N ASP A 40 -12.29 -33.74 4.31
CA ASP A 40 -10.97 -33.53 3.65
C ASP A 40 -10.89 -32.14 2.98
N TRP A 41 -11.96 -31.71 2.31
CA TRP A 41 -12.02 -30.37 1.72
C TRP A 41 -11.95 -29.25 2.77
N ASN A 42 -12.62 -29.42 3.90
CA ASN A 42 -12.62 -28.44 4.98
C ASN A 42 -11.22 -28.30 5.62
N ASP A 43 -10.53 -29.43 5.82
CA ASP A 43 -9.16 -29.45 6.37
C ASP A 43 -8.16 -28.81 5.39
N ARG A 44 -8.32 -29.06 4.08
CA ARG A 44 -7.50 -28.40 3.04
C ARG A 44 -7.74 -26.90 2.98
N LEU A 45 -8.98 -26.43 3.14
CA LEU A 45 -9.30 -25.01 3.20
C LEU A 45 -8.70 -24.35 4.45
N ALA A 46 -8.72 -25.04 5.60
CA ALA A 46 -8.07 -24.58 6.81
C ALA A 46 -6.55 -24.46 6.60
N ALA A 47 -5.91 -25.50 6.06
CA ALA A 47 -4.48 -25.49 5.75
C ALA A 47 -4.08 -24.39 4.74
N PHE A 48 -4.92 -24.13 3.72
CA PHE A 48 -4.71 -23.02 2.79
C PHE A 48 -4.80 -21.65 3.48
N ASN A 49 -5.79 -21.47 4.37
CA ASN A 49 -5.94 -20.23 5.13
C ASN A 49 -4.79 -20.00 6.11
N ASP A 50 -4.25 -21.06 6.71
CA ASP A 50 -3.08 -21.00 7.57
C ASP A 50 -1.82 -20.66 6.78
N TRP A 51 -1.60 -21.30 5.64
CA TRP A 51 -0.51 -20.96 4.72
C TRP A 51 -0.57 -19.49 4.29
N ARG A 52 -1.77 -18.97 3.95
CA ARG A 52 -1.95 -17.58 3.52
C ARG A 52 -1.61 -16.59 4.64
N ARG A 53 -2.01 -16.88 5.88
CA ARG A 53 -1.66 -16.06 7.06
C ARG A 53 -0.17 -16.11 7.36
N ALA A 54 0.42 -17.30 7.36
CA ALA A 54 1.86 -17.46 7.51
C ALA A 54 2.66 -16.69 6.43
N GLN A 55 2.11 -16.59 5.22
CA GLN A 55 2.71 -15.80 4.14
C GLN A 55 2.50 -14.29 4.29
N SER A 56 1.43 -13.81 4.94
CA SER A 56 1.26 -12.38 5.20
C SER A 56 2.16 -11.88 6.32
N ASP A 57 2.34 -12.68 7.36
CA ASP A 57 2.98 -12.24 8.60
C ASP A 57 4.51 -12.20 8.49
N ASN A 58 5.08 -12.83 7.46
CA ASN A 58 6.54 -12.95 7.26
C ASN A 58 7.06 -12.27 5.98
N ARG A 59 6.23 -11.43 5.33
CA ARG A 59 6.72 -10.59 4.23
C ARG A 59 7.31 -9.32 4.84
N PRO A 60 8.56 -8.94 4.47
CA PRO A 60 9.06 -7.61 4.77
C PRO A 60 8.05 -6.58 4.29
N ASP A 61 7.82 -5.54 5.08
CA ASP A 61 7.05 -4.42 4.59
C ASP A 61 7.86 -3.69 3.52
N TRP A 62 7.65 -4.12 2.28
CA TRP A 62 8.33 -3.56 1.11
C TRP A 62 7.89 -2.13 0.84
N GLN A 63 6.73 -1.69 1.34
CA GLN A 63 6.30 -0.30 1.24
C GLN A 63 7.01 0.59 2.26
N ASP A 64 7.32 0.05 3.43
CA ASP A 64 8.15 0.75 4.40
C ASP A 64 9.60 0.78 3.96
N ALA A 65 10.12 -0.34 3.45
CA ALA A 65 11.49 -0.42 2.95
C ALA A 65 11.73 0.49 1.73
N ARG A 66 10.78 0.64 0.81
CA ARG A 66 10.95 1.51 -0.38
C ARG A 66 11.04 3.00 0.00
N HIS A 67 10.44 3.41 1.11
CA HIS A 67 10.42 4.80 1.57
C HIS A 67 11.55 5.15 2.54
N GLN A 68 12.53 4.26 2.71
CA GLN A 68 13.70 4.56 3.53
C GLN A 68 14.67 5.48 2.77
N VAL A 69 14.91 6.66 3.36
CA VAL A 69 15.99 7.56 2.92
C VAL A 69 17.22 7.26 3.78
N LEU A 70 18.21 6.57 3.21
CA LEU A 70 19.32 5.96 3.97
C LEU A 70 20.10 6.94 4.86
N ASN A 71 20.29 8.18 4.39
CA ASN A 71 21.01 9.23 5.12
C ASN A 71 20.06 10.24 5.80
N GLY A 72 18.75 10.00 5.73
CA GLY A 72 17.74 10.92 6.24
C GLY A 72 17.50 10.75 7.75
N ASP A 73 17.16 11.86 8.40
CA ASP A 73 16.83 11.94 9.82
C ASP A 73 15.55 12.76 9.93
N ALA A 74 14.44 12.12 10.31
CA ALA A 74 13.13 12.74 10.25
C ALA A 74 12.97 13.91 11.23
N GLU A 75 13.67 13.89 12.38
CA GLU A 75 13.61 15.00 13.34
C GLU A 75 14.31 16.24 12.79
N THR A 76 15.50 16.06 12.20
CA THR A 76 16.23 17.10 11.48
C THR A 76 15.41 17.59 10.29
N GLY A 77 14.78 16.68 9.55
CA GLY A 77 13.88 17.01 8.45
C GLY A 77 12.72 17.91 8.86
N ALA A 78 12.08 17.62 10.00
CA ALA A 78 11.01 18.44 10.54
C ALA A 78 11.47 19.89 10.82
N ARG A 79 12.68 20.05 11.38
CA ARG A 79 13.28 21.37 11.65
C ARG A 79 13.59 22.10 10.35
N LEU A 80 14.24 21.44 9.40
CA LEU A 80 14.57 22.01 8.09
C LEU A 80 13.31 22.41 7.29
N ILE A 81 12.26 21.59 7.30
CA ILE A 81 10.96 21.92 6.67
C ILE A 81 10.38 23.21 7.27
N ALA A 82 10.55 23.41 8.57
CA ALA A 82 10.17 24.65 9.20
C ALA A 82 11.09 25.81 8.75
N ASP A 83 12.40 25.66 8.86
CA ASP A 83 13.38 26.72 8.57
C ASP A 83 13.30 27.20 7.10
N TYR A 84 13.09 26.29 6.15
CA TYR A 84 12.92 26.62 4.73
C TYR A 84 11.55 27.20 4.36
N GLY A 85 10.63 27.33 5.31
CA GLY A 85 9.36 28.01 5.04
C GLY A 85 8.30 27.15 4.36
N CYS A 86 8.44 25.82 4.29
CA CYS A 86 7.54 24.94 3.55
C CYS A 86 6.06 25.07 4.00
N GLY A 87 5.86 25.36 5.28
CA GLY A 87 4.55 25.58 5.88
C GLY A 87 3.79 26.83 5.39
N ALA A 88 4.46 27.76 4.71
CA ALA A 88 3.81 28.93 4.11
C ALA A 88 2.88 28.53 2.95
N CYS A 89 3.24 27.46 2.24
CA CYS A 89 2.45 26.95 1.12
C CYS A 89 1.65 25.70 1.50
N HIS A 90 2.17 24.85 2.38
CA HIS A 90 1.60 23.55 2.70
C HIS A 90 1.04 23.48 4.12
N THR A 91 -0.03 22.71 4.29
CA THR A 91 -0.43 22.19 5.61
C THR A 91 0.35 20.92 5.89
N ILE A 92 1.12 20.88 6.99
CA ILE A 92 2.05 19.78 7.30
C ILE A 92 1.79 19.27 8.73
N PRO A 93 1.27 18.04 8.90
CA PRO A 93 1.09 17.45 10.23
C PRO A 93 2.41 17.42 11.00
N GLY A 94 2.39 17.79 12.29
CA GLY A 94 3.59 17.80 13.14
C GLY A 94 4.42 19.10 13.12
N ILE A 95 4.12 20.04 12.22
CA ILE A 95 4.78 21.36 12.16
C ILE A 95 3.78 22.45 12.58
N ALA A 96 3.95 23.01 13.78
CA ALA A 96 2.93 23.78 14.51
C ALA A 96 2.33 25.00 13.77
N TRP A 97 3.03 25.58 12.80
CA TRP A 97 2.59 26.74 12.02
C TRP A 97 2.34 26.44 10.54
N ALA A 98 2.61 25.21 10.09
CA ALA A 98 2.45 24.83 8.70
C ALA A 98 0.99 24.59 8.37
N ASN A 99 0.30 25.66 7.97
CA ASN A 99 -1.13 25.68 7.65
C ASN A 99 -1.42 26.34 6.29
N GLY A 100 -0.40 26.46 5.43
CA GLY A 100 -0.53 26.99 4.08
C GLY A 100 -1.51 26.19 3.22
N SER A 101 -2.12 26.87 2.24
CA SER A 101 -3.11 26.31 1.33
C SER A 101 -2.84 26.61 -0.14
N VAL A 102 -1.65 27.11 -0.46
CA VAL A 102 -1.21 27.34 -1.85
C VAL A 102 -0.85 25.99 -2.49
N GLY A 103 -0.08 25.18 -1.77
CA GLY A 103 0.20 23.80 -2.12
C GLY A 103 -0.80 22.83 -1.51
N PRO A 104 -0.81 21.56 -1.96
CA PRO A 104 -1.64 20.52 -1.37
C PRO A 104 -1.26 20.27 0.10
N ARG A 105 -2.21 19.83 0.92
CA ARG A 105 -1.92 19.30 2.27
C ARG A 105 -0.93 18.14 2.16
N LEU A 106 -0.04 17.93 3.13
CA LEU A 106 0.96 16.84 3.10
C LEU A 106 0.62 15.67 4.03
N ALA A 107 -0.57 15.63 4.64
CA ALA A 107 -1.07 14.43 5.28
C ALA A 107 -1.22 13.29 4.24
N GLY A 108 -0.87 12.05 4.62
CA GLY A 108 -0.88 10.89 3.73
C GLY A 108 0.12 11.02 2.58
N PHE A 109 1.22 11.75 2.76
CA PHE A 109 2.21 11.94 1.70
C PHE A 109 2.89 10.62 1.33
N ALA A 110 3.25 9.80 2.32
CA ALA A 110 3.95 8.53 2.08
C ALA A 110 3.14 7.58 1.16
N ASP A 111 1.82 7.67 1.17
CA ASP A 111 0.96 6.77 0.40
C ASP A 111 0.70 7.25 -1.04
N ARG A 112 1.24 8.42 -1.41
CA ARG A 112 1.08 8.97 -2.76
C ARG A 112 1.91 8.20 -3.76
N ALA A 113 1.38 8.05 -4.96
CA ALA A 113 2.11 7.46 -6.08
C ALA A 113 3.11 8.44 -6.73
N TYR A 114 2.87 9.75 -6.61
CA TYR A 114 3.66 10.78 -7.32
C TYR A 114 3.99 11.98 -6.44
N VAL A 115 5.17 12.56 -6.67
CA VAL A 115 5.62 13.87 -6.18
C VAL A 115 5.36 14.92 -7.24
N GLY A 116 4.73 16.03 -6.87
CA GLY A 116 4.38 17.11 -7.79
C GLY A 116 3.41 16.71 -8.92
N GLY A 117 2.90 15.48 -8.91
CA GLY A 117 2.14 14.90 -10.01
C GLY A 117 2.98 14.47 -11.22
N VAL A 118 4.32 14.55 -11.16
CA VAL A 118 5.21 14.34 -12.31
C VAL A 118 6.29 13.29 -12.09
N LEU A 119 6.77 13.11 -10.85
CA LEU A 119 7.79 12.13 -10.50
C LEU A 119 7.18 10.99 -9.67
N PRO A 120 7.63 9.73 -9.83
CA PRO A 120 7.28 8.67 -8.90
C PRO A 120 7.65 9.05 -7.46
N ASN A 121 6.84 8.65 -6.47
CA ASN A 121 7.15 8.87 -5.06
C ASN A 121 8.15 7.82 -4.55
N GLU A 122 9.39 7.98 -4.98
CA GLU A 122 10.55 7.19 -4.56
C GLU A 122 11.58 8.11 -3.89
N PRO A 123 12.42 7.63 -2.95
CA PRO A 123 13.33 8.48 -2.18
C PRO A 123 14.17 9.46 -3.01
N GLY A 124 14.84 8.96 -4.06
CA GLY A 124 15.69 9.80 -4.91
C GLY A 124 14.90 10.79 -5.79
N ASP A 125 13.66 10.47 -6.15
CA ASP A 125 12.79 11.39 -6.90
C ASP A 125 12.28 12.52 -5.99
N LEU A 126 11.91 12.20 -4.75
CA LEU A 126 11.50 13.20 -3.78
C LEU A 126 12.64 14.15 -3.43
N VAL A 127 13.85 13.63 -3.17
CA VAL A 127 15.03 14.47 -2.91
C VAL A 127 15.27 15.43 -4.08
N ARG A 128 15.24 14.93 -5.32
CA ARG A 128 15.40 15.75 -6.52
C ARG A 128 14.32 16.82 -6.66
N TRP A 129 13.06 16.49 -6.37
CA TRP A 129 11.96 17.46 -6.37
C TRP A 129 12.14 18.55 -5.31
N LEU A 130 12.65 18.22 -4.12
CA LEU A 130 12.86 19.20 -3.03
C LEU A 130 13.97 20.21 -3.36
N ILE A 131 14.97 19.80 -4.15
CA ILE A 131 16.11 20.65 -4.54
C ILE A 131 15.73 21.59 -5.69
N ASP A 132 15.16 21.04 -6.77
CA ASP A 132 14.89 21.74 -8.02
C ASP A 132 13.57 21.23 -8.62
N PRO A 133 12.41 21.69 -8.12
CA PRO A 133 11.11 21.29 -8.66
C PRO A 133 10.87 21.83 -10.08
N THR A 134 11.46 22.98 -10.44
CA THR A 134 11.16 23.66 -11.70
C THR A 134 11.74 22.93 -12.92
N ILE A 135 12.84 22.18 -12.78
CA ILE A 135 13.36 21.33 -13.87
C ILE A 135 12.40 20.19 -14.25
N TYR A 136 11.61 19.68 -13.30
CA TYR A 136 10.66 18.59 -13.53
C TYR A 136 9.27 19.09 -13.91
N ALA A 137 8.88 20.24 -13.39
CA ALA A 137 7.61 20.90 -13.70
C ALA A 137 7.83 22.41 -13.83
N PRO A 138 8.16 22.93 -15.04
CA PRO A 138 8.50 24.35 -15.23
C PRO A 138 7.42 25.34 -14.81
N ASP A 139 6.15 24.92 -14.84
CA ASP A 139 5.00 25.75 -14.45
C ASP A 139 4.57 25.54 -12.98
N THR A 140 5.36 24.82 -12.17
CA THR A 140 5.06 24.60 -10.75
C THR A 140 5.12 25.91 -9.96
N ALA A 141 4.21 26.06 -8.99
CA ALA A 141 4.24 27.19 -8.07
C ALA A 141 5.25 27.00 -6.92
N MET A 142 5.79 25.79 -6.75
CA MET A 142 6.82 25.52 -5.75
C MET A 142 8.17 26.08 -6.25
N PRO A 143 8.76 27.07 -5.58
CA PRO A 143 10.02 27.65 -6.05
C PRO A 143 11.21 26.74 -5.74
N ASP A 144 12.34 26.96 -6.42
CA ASP A 144 13.62 26.39 -6.02
C ASP A 144 14.07 27.10 -4.73
N LEU A 145 14.05 26.37 -3.62
CA LEU A 145 14.30 26.93 -2.28
C LEU A 145 15.79 27.00 -1.92
N GLY A 146 16.68 26.48 -2.78
CA GLY A 146 18.12 26.38 -2.49
C GLY A 146 18.45 25.35 -1.41
N VAL A 147 17.63 24.29 -1.31
CA VAL A 147 17.87 23.15 -0.41
C VAL A 147 19.02 22.33 -0.95
N THR A 148 19.97 21.94 -0.09
CA THR A 148 21.05 21.02 -0.48
C THR A 148 20.58 19.57 -0.47
N GLU A 149 21.28 18.68 -1.16
CA GLU A 149 20.93 17.26 -1.18
C GLU A 149 20.86 16.61 0.22
N PRO A 150 21.83 16.79 1.14
CA PRO A 150 21.72 16.22 2.50
C PRO A 150 20.53 16.76 3.30
N GLU A 151 20.20 18.04 3.14
CA GLU A 151 19.03 18.63 3.79
C GLU A 151 17.74 18.05 3.22
N ALA A 152 17.66 17.91 1.89
CA ALA A 152 16.53 17.30 1.21
C ALA A 152 16.34 15.82 1.61
N GLU A 153 17.42 15.07 1.86
CA GLU A 153 17.33 13.70 2.39
C GLU A 153 16.66 13.66 3.77
N HIS A 154 17.03 14.56 4.68
CA HIS A 154 16.39 14.66 5.99
C HIS A 154 14.90 15.07 5.86
N MET A 155 14.59 16.06 5.03
CA MET A 155 13.20 16.46 4.76
C MET A 155 12.38 15.33 4.16
N ALA A 156 12.92 14.59 3.19
CA ALA A 156 12.29 13.43 2.57
C ALA A 156 11.98 12.34 3.62
N ALA A 157 12.93 12.05 4.52
CA ALA A 157 12.71 11.11 5.61
C ALA A 157 11.52 11.51 6.49
N TYR A 158 11.38 12.80 6.81
CA TYR A 158 10.23 13.30 7.54
C TYR A 158 8.92 13.12 6.74
N LEU A 159 8.91 13.50 5.46
CA LEU A 159 7.70 13.41 4.62
C LEU A 159 7.20 11.96 4.48
N TYR A 160 8.10 10.97 4.47
CA TYR A 160 7.72 9.55 4.47
C TYR A 160 7.19 9.03 5.82
N THR A 161 7.30 9.81 6.90
CA THR A 161 6.57 9.51 8.15
C THR A 161 5.08 9.85 8.06
N LEU A 162 4.67 10.69 7.11
CA LEU A 162 3.32 11.21 6.99
C LEU A 162 2.35 10.27 6.24
N GLY A 163 2.37 8.96 6.54
CA GLY A 163 1.44 7.97 5.97
C GLY A 163 0.07 7.93 6.67
N THR A 164 -0.91 7.26 6.08
CA THR A 164 -2.26 7.07 6.67
C THR A 164 -2.31 5.99 7.74
N ASP A 165 -1.32 5.08 7.74
CA ASP A 165 -1.36 3.83 8.49
C ASP A 165 -0.39 3.81 9.68
N ARG A 166 0.15 4.97 10.08
CA ARG A 166 1.07 5.11 11.22
C ARG A 166 0.58 6.07 12.28
#